data_AF-A0A523C6R6-F1
#
_entry.id   AF-A0A523C6R6-F1
#
_cell.length_a   1.000
_cell.length_b   1.000
_cell.length_c   1.000
_cell.angle_alpha   90.00
_cell.angle_beta   90.00
_cell.angle_gamma   90.00
#
_symmetry.space_group_name_H-M   'P 1'
#
loop_
_entity.id
_entity.type
_entity.pdbx_description
1 polymer ?
#
loop_
_entity_poly.entity_id
_entity_poly.type
_entity_poly.pdbx_seq_one_letter_code
_entity_poly.pdbx_strand_id
1 'polypeptide(L)'
;MKTVSSLLDAHWYERYKNIAKLNIRSSIYDVTDRCNLRCKGCFFFSSGEHEAAAEEKDVSKWHAFVEKEMARGVNLAILIGGEPTLCLDRIEAFYKRLPTFCATNGLIKVPRERFPDMMVGISLWGEAEDEITLRGKDTFKISSANYAGDPHAYYLYTITPKQLGKTEKIIKKIEGVGLKVHMQLLSNDEAVDGFSWTPEELVAVRAEMDAMLEAYPRTVISSKYYHKVITTGQMLGRPFGWMECPSVTDTIDKRVPQPKRLTNFIRWASDLQTVHRCCTSETRDCATCKDGAAHMSWVMVNKRAHMQSTEELQNWIEVYEMFAKLYQFIPW
;
A
#
# COMPACT_ATOMS: atom_id res chain seq x y z
N MET A 1 3.57 -19.84 28.67
CA MET A 1 3.76 -19.10 27.40
C MET A 1 2.44 -19.10 26.66
N LYS A 2 1.87 -17.95 26.32
CA LYS A 2 0.61 -17.89 25.54
C LYS A 2 0.87 -18.44 24.13
N THR A 3 0.08 -19.42 23.70
CA THR A 3 0.13 -19.98 22.34
C THR A 3 -1.04 -19.45 21.52
N VAL A 4 -0.92 -19.48 20.19
CA VAL A 4 -2.04 -19.12 19.30
C VAL A 4 -3.29 -19.96 19.61
N SER A 5 -3.12 -21.27 19.79
CA SER A 5 -4.22 -22.19 20.10
C SER A 5 -4.86 -21.96 21.47
N SER A 6 -4.14 -21.36 22.43
CA SER A 6 -4.70 -21.01 23.74
C SER A 6 -5.51 -19.71 23.73
N LEU A 7 -5.37 -18.88 22.69
CA LEU A 7 -5.99 -17.55 22.60
C LEU A 7 -7.19 -17.50 21.66
N LEU A 8 -7.29 -18.44 20.71
CA LEU A 8 -8.29 -18.41 19.64
C LEU A 8 -9.27 -19.59 19.77
N ASP A 9 -10.55 -19.31 19.55
CA ASP A 9 -11.53 -20.37 19.28
C ASP A 9 -11.31 -21.01 17.90
N ALA A 10 -12.12 -22.02 17.57
CA ALA A 10 -11.99 -22.75 16.31
C ALA A 10 -12.17 -21.85 15.06
N HIS A 11 -13.07 -20.87 15.11
CA HIS A 11 -13.35 -19.97 14.00
C HIS A 11 -12.13 -19.08 13.71
N TRP A 12 -11.60 -18.43 14.74
CA TRP A 12 -10.43 -17.55 14.61
C TRP A 12 -9.14 -18.32 14.33
N TYR A 13 -9.01 -19.54 14.85
CA TYR A 13 -7.85 -20.38 14.56
C TYR A 13 -7.79 -20.76 13.08
N GLU A 14 -8.94 -21.03 12.43
CA GLU A 14 -8.96 -21.33 10.99
C GLU A 14 -8.61 -20.10 10.15
N ARG A 15 -9.13 -18.92 10.52
CA ARG A 15 -8.72 -17.63 9.91
C ARG A 15 -7.21 -17.42 10.01
N TYR A 16 -6.63 -17.62 11.20
CA TYR A 16 -5.18 -17.56 11.40
C TYR A 16 -4.43 -18.54 10.51
N LYS A 17 -4.87 -19.79 10.38
CA LYS A 17 -4.21 -20.79 9.54
C LYS A 17 -4.18 -20.40 8.06
N ASN A 18 -5.24 -19.76 7.56
CA ASN A 18 -5.33 -19.32 6.17
C ASN A 18 -4.26 -18.29 5.80
N ILE A 19 -3.91 -17.40 6.74
CA ILE A 19 -2.91 -16.36 6.53
C ILE A 19 -1.49 -16.75 6.97
N ALA A 20 -1.35 -17.59 7.99
CA ALA A 20 -0.04 -17.90 8.59
C ALA A 20 0.90 -18.65 7.63
N LYS A 21 0.34 -19.34 6.63
CA LYS A 21 1.08 -20.07 5.59
C LYS A 21 1.64 -19.18 4.46
N LEU A 22 1.18 -17.93 4.35
CA LEU A 22 1.50 -17.08 3.19
C LEU A 22 2.98 -16.66 3.15
N ASN A 23 3.65 -16.52 4.31
CA ASN A 23 5.08 -16.21 4.42
C ASN A 23 5.55 -15.15 3.41
N ILE A 24 4.80 -14.05 3.30
CA ILE A 24 5.01 -13.00 2.30
C ILE A 24 6.33 -12.27 2.56
N ARG A 25 7.12 -12.11 1.51
CA ARG A 25 8.41 -11.42 1.44
C ARG A 25 8.39 -10.54 0.20
N SER A 26 8.02 -9.29 0.41
CA SER A 26 7.81 -8.33 -0.66
C SER A 26 8.97 -7.35 -0.79
N SER A 27 9.21 -6.92 -2.02
CA SER A 27 10.03 -5.76 -2.34
C SER A 27 9.25 -4.81 -3.26
N ILE A 28 9.67 -3.56 -3.29
CA ILE A 28 9.07 -2.52 -4.13
C ILE A 28 10.05 -2.18 -5.25
N TYR A 29 9.54 -2.02 -6.47
CA TYR A 29 10.35 -1.78 -7.66
C TYR A 29 9.76 -0.61 -8.44
N ASP A 30 10.52 0.46 -8.56
CA ASP A 30 10.23 1.50 -9.53
C ASP A 30 10.54 0.94 -10.92
N VAL A 31 9.54 0.73 -11.77
CA VAL A 31 9.78 0.19 -13.13
C VAL A 31 10.11 1.28 -14.15
N THR A 32 10.02 2.55 -13.75
CA THR A 32 10.34 3.73 -14.56
C THR A 32 10.59 4.94 -13.66
N ASP A 33 11.43 5.86 -14.14
CA ASP A 33 11.67 7.20 -13.60
C ASP A 33 10.65 8.24 -14.11
N ARG A 34 9.64 7.84 -14.90
CA ARG A 34 8.67 8.74 -15.53
C ARG A 34 7.26 8.57 -14.98
N CYS A 35 6.51 9.68 -14.96
CA CYS A 35 5.05 9.69 -14.77
C CYS A 35 4.39 10.56 -15.84
N ASN A 36 3.20 10.16 -16.27
CA ASN A 36 2.33 10.94 -17.17
C ASN A 36 1.41 11.94 -16.41
N LEU A 37 1.59 12.08 -15.09
CA LEU A 37 0.97 13.09 -14.24
C LEU A 37 2.02 13.88 -13.45
N ARG A 38 1.61 15.00 -12.86
CA ARG A 38 2.39 15.83 -11.93
C ARG A 38 1.50 16.20 -10.74
N CYS A 39 1.15 15.20 -9.95
CA CYS A 39 0.22 15.39 -8.84
C CYS A 39 0.85 16.22 -7.71
N LYS A 40 0.10 17.14 -7.12
CA LYS A 40 0.51 17.96 -5.97
C LYS A 40 0.59 17.11 -4.69
N GLY A 41 1.73 17.06 -4.01
CA GLY A 41 1.94 16.15 -2.87
C GLY A 41 2.34 14.73 -3.28
N CYS A 42 2.79 14.52 -4.52
CA CYS A 42 3.30 13.22 -4.97
C CYS A 42 4.75 13.03 -4.49
N PHE A 43 4.96 12.05 -3.60
CA PHE A 43 6.27 11.78 -3.03
C PHE A 43 7.36 11.50 -4.08
N PHE A 44 6.97 10.88 -5.21
CA PHE A 44 7.87 10.52 -6.31
C PHE A 44 8.59 11.74 -6.91
N PHE A 45 7.88 12.87 -7.01
CA PHE A 45 8.45 14.13 -7.48
C PHE A 45 9.02 14.95 -6.33
N SER A 46 8.28 15.07 -5.22
CA SER A 46 8.66 15.94 -4.10
C SER A 46 9.99 15.57 -3.45
N SER A 47 10.29 14.29 -3.44
CA SER A 47 11.44 13.72 -2.74
C SER A 47 12.58 13.38 -3.69
N GLY A 48 12.48 13.77 -4.96
CA GLY A 48 13.50 13.50 -5.97
C GLY A 48 13.65 12.01 -6.32
N GLU A 49 12.66 11.16 -6.02
CA GLU A 49 12.74 9.71 -6.29
C GLU A 49 13.00 9.43 -7.77
N HIS A 50 12.33 10.19 -8.64
CA HIS A 50 12.49 10.13 -10.10
C HIS A 50 13.88 10.54 -10.61
N GLU A 51 14.69 11.21 -9.78
CA GLU A 51 16.03 11.66 -10.13
C GLU A 51 17.11 10.72 -9.57
N ALA A 52 16.72 9.74 -8.74
CA ALA A 52 17.66 8.86 -8.04
C ALA A 52 18.54 8.06 -9.01
N ALA A 53 17.98 7.61 -10.13
CA ALA A 53 18.72 6.93 -11.20
C ALA A 53 17.95 6.96 -12.52
N ALA A 54 18.68 6.92 -13.64
CA ALA A 54 18.11 6.78 -14.97
C ALA A 54 17.65 5.33 -15.22
N GLU A 55 16.47 5.17 -15.82
CA GLU A 55 15.87 3.85 -16.01
C GLU A 55 16.69 2.90 -16.92
N GLU A 56 16.76 1.62 -16.53
CA GLU A 56 17.27 0.54 -17.38
C GLU A 56 16.20 0.17 -18.42
N LYS A 57 16.58 0.19 -19.70
CA LYS A 57 15.65 -0.01 -20.83
C LYS A 57 15.73 -1.41 -21.42
N ASP A 58 16.80 -2.15 -21.17
CA ASP A 58 16.98 -3.52 -21.66
C ASP A 58 16.17 -4.53 -20.82
N VAL A 59 15.07 -5.01 -21.41
CA VAL A 59 14.15 -5.99 -20.79
C VAL A 59 14.86 -7.30 -20.41
N SER A 60 15.93 -7.69 -21.12
CA SER A 60 16.68 -8.91 -20.76
C SER A 60 17.37 -8.78 -19.40
N LYS A 61 17.84 -7.58 -19.04
CA LYS A 61 18.40 -7.30 -17.72
C LYS A 61 17.34 -7.29 -16.63
N TRP A 62 16.13 -6.83 -16.93
CA TRP A 62 14.98 -6.95 -16.02
C TRP A 62 14.71 -8.42 -15.70
N HIS A 63 14.64 -9.30 -16.71
CA HIS A 63 14.48 -10.73 -16.47
C HIS A 63 15.59 -11.31 -15.57
N ALA A 64 16.86 -11.00 -15.88
CA ALA A 64 17.98 -11.47 -15.05
C ALA A 64 17.94 -10.92 -13.62
N PHE A 65 17.45 -9.69 -13.43
CA PHE A 65 17.27 -9.08 -12.13
C PHE A 65 16.16 -9.75 -11.32
N VAL A 66 15.01 -10.06 -11.94
CA VAL A 66 13.92 -10.77 -11.27
C VAL A 66 14.38 -12.13 -10.74
N GLU A 67 15.19 -12.87 -11.50
CA GLU A 67 15.77 -14.14 -11.02
C GLU A 67 16.65 -13.96 -9.77
N LYS A 68 17.43 -12.88 -9.71
CA LYS A 68 18.25 -12.55 -8.53
C LYS A 68 17.37 -12.22 -7.32
N GLU A 69 16.28 -11.49 -7.52
CA GLU A 69 15.35 -11.13 -6.44
C GLU A 69 14.60 -12.35 -5.89
N MET A 70 14.20 -13.28 -6.75
CA MET A 70 13.65 -14.57 -6.33
C MET A 70 14.68 -15.42 -5.57
N ALA A 71 15.93 -15.46 -6.05
CA ALA A 71 17.02 -16.14 -5.33
C ALA A 71 17.30 -15.51 -3.95
N ARG A 72 17.09 -14.19 -3.82
CA ARG A 72 17.13 -13.46 -2.54
C ARG A 72 15.92 -13.77 -1.64
N GLY A 73 14.94 -14.51 -2.15
CA GLY A 73 13.79 -15.01 -1.40
C GLY A 73 12.55 -14.11 -1.46
N VAL A 74 12.49 -13.15 -2.37
CA VAL A 74 11.29 -12.36 -2.64
C VAL A 74 10.23 -13.24 -3.29
N ASN A 75 8.98 -13.14 -2.83
CA ASN A 75 7.84 -13.88 -3.39
C ASN A 75 6.62 -12.99 -3.72
N LEU A 76 6.77 -11.66 -3.60
CA LEU A 76 5.79 -10.68 -4.07
C LEU A 76 6.53 -9.44 -4.60
N ALA A 77 6.27 -9.08 -5.86
CA ALA A 77 6.75 -7.85 -6.45
C ALA A 77 5.67 -6.76 -6.42
N ILE A 78 5.98 -5.62 -5.81
CA ILE A 78 5.11 -4.43 -5.81
C ILE A 78 5.73 -3.42 -6.79
N LEU A 79 5.10 -3.24 -7.94
CA LEU A 79 5.58 -2.41 -9.03
C LEU A 79 4.97 -1.02 -8.92
N ILE A 80 5.84 -0.03 -8.84
CA ILE A 80 5.51 1.40 -8.74
C ILE A 80 6.41 2.20 -9.69
N GLY A 81 6.75 3.43 -9.32
CA GLY A 81 7.66 4.35 -9.98
C GLY A 81 6.97 5.69 -10.03
N GLY A 82 6.98 6.31 -11.21
CA GLY A 82 6.03 7.37 -11.53
C GLY A 82 4.70 6.79 -11.99
N GLU A 83 4.67 6.24 -13.22
CA GLU A 83 3.53 5.51 -13.75
C GLU A 83 3.98 4.19 -14.40
N PRO A 84 3.82 3.04 -13.72
CA PRO A 84 4.39 1.77 -14.18
C PRO A 84 3.82 1.30 -15.52
N THR A 85 2.56 1.64 -15.84
CA THR A 85 1.91 1.20 -17.09
C THR A 85 2.51 1.83 -18.35
N LEU A 86 3.41 2.80 -18.22
CA LEU A 86 4.26 3.28 -19.32
C LEU A 86 5.25 2.22 -19.83
N CYS A 87 5.52 1.18 -19.03
CA CYS A 87 6.57 0.19 -19.27
C CYS A 87 6.06 -1.26 -19.08
N LEU A 88 5.00 -1.64 -19.81
CA LEU A 88 4.36 -2.96 -19.69
C LEU A 88 5.34 -4.15 -19.87
N ASP A 89 6.40 -3.99 -20.68
CA ASP A 89 7.41 -5.05 -20.87
C ASP A 89 8.24 -5.32 -19.61
N ARG A 90 8.50 -4.28 -18.81
CA ARG A 90 9.20 -4.41 -17.53
C ARG A 90 8.28 -5.01 -16.47
N ILE A 91 7.01 -4.62 -16.45
CA ILE A 91 5.98 -5.27 -15.61
C ILE A 91 5.91 -6.76 -15.91
N GLU A 92 5.88 -7.12 -17.20
CA GLU A 92 5.79 -8.51 -17.63
C GLU A 92 7.00 -9.36 -17.20
N ALA A 93 8.19 -8.76 -17.09
CA ALA A 93 9.37 -9.45 -16.59
C ALA A 93 9.17 -10.00 -15.16
N PHE A 94 8.47 -9.26 -14.28
CA PHE A 94 8.10 -9.72 -12.95
C PHE A 94 6.91 -10.68 -12.99
N TYR A 95 5.83 -10.30 -13.67
CA TYR A 95 4.57 -11.05 -13.69
C TYR A 95 4.74 -12.50 -14.15
N LYS A 96 5.62 -12.76 -15.12
CA LYS A 96 5.91 -14.12 -15.61
C LYS A 96 6.62 -15.03 -14.59
N ARG A 97 7.12 -14.49 -13.48
CA ARG A 97 8.03 -15.18 -12.57
C ARG A 97 7.53 -15.26 -11.13
N LEU A 98 6.83 -14.24 -10.64
CA LEU A 98 6.29 -14.22 -9.28
C LEU A 98 5.00 -13.37 -9.17
N PRO A 99 4.18 -13.58 -8.12
CA PRO A 99 3.05 -12.72 -7.81
C PRO A 99 3.43 -11.25 -7.87
N THR A 100 2.64 -10.48 -8.62
CA THR A 100 2.95 -9.09 -8.97
C THR A 100 1.74 -8.21 -8.72
N PHE A 101 1.98 -7.06 -8.11
CA PHE A 101 1.01 -6.00 -7.88
C PHE A 101 1.46 -4.73 -8.60
N CYS A 102 0.57 -4.10 -9.35
CA CYS A 102 0.85 -2.85 -10.07
C CYS A 102 0.09 -1.69 -9.43
N ALA A 103 0.80 -0.72 -8.85
CA ALA A 103 0.20 0.52 -8.34
C ALA A 103 0.24 1.61 -9.43
N THR A 104 -0.91 1.99 -9.96
CA THR A 104 -1.03 2.87 -11.14
C THR A 104 -1.98 4.03 -10.86
N ASN A 105 -1.84 5.12 -11.61
CA ASN A 105 -2.85 6.17 -11.66
C ASN A 105 -4.11 5.77 -12.46
N GLY A 106 -4.08 4.64 -13.17
CA GLY A 106 -5.23 4.04 -13.85
C GLY A 106 -5.60 4.68 -15.20
N LEU A 107 -4.78 5.61 -15.71
CA LEU A 107 -5.04 6.26 -16.99
C LEU A 107 -4.78 5.35 -18.19
N ILE A 108 -3.80 4.45 -18.09
CA ILE A 108 -3.50 3.43 -19.08
C ILE A 108 -3.96 2.09 -18.51
N LYS A 109 -4.87 1.43 -19.22
CA LYS A 109 -5.41 0.13 -18.79
C LYS A 109 -4.33 -0.95 -18.88
N VAL A 110 -4.19 -1.73 -17.81
CA VAL A 110 -3.44 -2.98 -17.83
C VAL A 110 -4.20 -4.01 -18.70
N PRO A 111 -3.63 -4.50 -19.80
CA PRO A 111 -4.30 -5.43 -20.70
C PRO A 111 -4.46 -6.82 -20.06
N ARG A 112 -5.70 -7.31 -19.91
CA ARG A 112 -6.00 -8.60 -19.26
C ARG A 112 -5.64 -9.81 -20.13
N GLU A 113 -5.54 -9.63 -21.45
CA GLU A 113 -4.98 -10.61 -22.37
C GLU A 113 -3.48 -10.87 -22.12
N ARG A 114 -2.78 -9.88 -21.54
CA ARG A 114 -1.35 -9.98 -21.20
C ARG A 114 -1.13 -10.27 -19.70
N PHE A 115 -2.00 -9.74 -18.84
CA PHE A 115 -1.94 -9.88 -17.39
C PHE A 115 -3.30 -10.35 -16.81
N PRO A 116 -3.72 -11.61 -17.06
CA PRO A 116 -5.04 -12.12 -16.69
C PRO A 116 -5.49 -11.85 -15.25
N ASP A 117 -4.60 -12.08 -14.29
CA ASP A 117 -4.88 -12.08 -12.85
C ASP A 117 -3.98 -11.14 -12.04
N MET A 118 -3.18 -10.29 -12.70
CA MET A 118 -2.31 -9.35 -12.00
C MET A 118 -3.14 -8.35 -11.19
N MET A 119 -2.82 -8.20 -9.90
CA MET A 119 -3.50 -7.23 -9.05
C MET A 119 -3.12 -5.80 -9.39
N VAL A 120 -4.12 -4.93 -9.51
CA VAL A 120 -3.97 -3.52 -9.85
C VAL A 120 -4.56 -2.63 -8.75
N GLY A 121 -3.71 -1.85 -8.09
CA GLY A 121 -4.13 -0.80 -7.17
C GLY A 121 -4.17 0.54 -7.88
N ILE A 122 -5.34 1.17 -7.94
CA ILE A 122 -5.54 2.43 -8.65
C ILE A 122 -5.57 3.58 -7.65
N SER A 123 -4.63 4.53 -7.76
CA SER A 123 -4.65 5.71 -6.89
C SER A 123 -5.88 6.57 -7.16
N LEU A 124 -6.57 6.98 -6.10
CA LEU A 124 -7.67 7.94 -6.12
C LEU A 124 -7.51 8.90 -4.96
N TRP A 125 -7.65 10.19 -5.22
CA TRP A 125 -7.43 11.27 -4.27
C TRP A 125 -8.66 12.15 -4.11
N GLY A 126 -9.85 11.68 -4.49
CA GLY A 126 -11.10 12.40 -4.23
C GLY A 126 -12.16 12.32 -5.32
N GLU A 127 -13.01 13.33 -5.33
CA GLU A 127 -13.97 13.56 -6.39
C GLU A 127 -13.32 14.19 -7.64
N ALA A 128 -14.10 14.39 -8.70
CA ALA A 128 -13.60 14.94 -9.96
C ALA A 128 -12.90 16.28 -9.76
N GLU A 129 -13.43 17.15 -8.90
CA GLU A 129 -12.86 18.46 -8.59
C GLU A 129 -11.52 18.34 -7.84
N ASP A 130 -11.42 17.40 -6.89
CA ASP A 130 -10.18 17.12 -6.16
C ASP A 130 -9.12 16.53 -7.10
N GLU A 131 -9.52 15.59 -7.94
CA GLU A 131 -8.68 14.95 -8.97
C GLU A 131 -8.14 15.97 -9.97
N ILE A 132 -8.98 16.89 -10.47
CA ILE A 132 -8.54 17.98 -11.34
C ILE A 132 -7.55 18.88 -10.60
N THR A 133 -7.87 19.27 -9.36
CA THR A 133 -7.07 20.23 -8.59
C THR A 133 -5.70 19.67 -8.21
N LEU A 134 -5.65 18.40 -7.82
CA LEU A 134 -4.47 17.74 -7.27
C LEU A 134 -3.67 16.98 -8.32
N ARG A 135 -4.34 16.41 -9.33
CA ARG A 135 -3.73 15.48 -10.31
C ARG A 135 -3.82 16.00 -11.74
N GLY A 136 -4.45 17.16 -11.95
CA GLY A 136 -4.49 17.88 -13.22
C GLY A 136 -5.58 17.42 -14.19
N LYS A 137 -6.38 16.40 -13.83
CA LYS A 137 -7.55 15.94 -14.58
C LYS A 137 -8.42 15.01 -13.72
N ASP A 138 -9.65 14.79 -14.16
CA ASP A 138 -10.56 13.80 -13.57
C ASP A 138 -10.06 12.37 -13.87
N THR A 139 -9.14 11.85 -13.06
CA THR A 139 -8.61 10.50 -13.27
C THR A 139 -9.62 9.42 -12.88
N PHE A 140 -10.58 9.72 -12.01
CA PHE A 140 -11.65 8.79 -11.66
C PHE A 140 -12.50 8.44 -12.88
N LYS A 141 -12.92 9.42 -13.68
CA LYS A 141 -13.68 9.19 -14.92
C LYS A 141 -12.96 8.23 -15.89
N ILE A 142 -11.65 8.38 -16.04
CA ILE A 142 -10.86 7.56 -16.98
C ILE A 142 -10.61 6.18 -16.38
N SER A 143 -10.12 6.12 -15.14
CA SER A 143 -9.78 4.85 -14.48
C SER A 143 -11.01 3.97 -14.26
N SER A 144 -12.16 4.54 -13.89
CA SER A 144 -13.40 3.77 -13.73
C SER A 144 -13.88 3.18 -15.05
N ALA A 145 -13.76 3.92 -16.17
CA ALA A 145 -14.06 3.38 -17.50
C ALA A 145 -13.09 2.24 -17.90
N ASN A 146 -11.81 2.37 -17.54
CA ASN A 146 -10.81 1.34 -17.80
C ASN A 146 -11.07 0.04 -17.02
N TYR A 147 -11.52 0.15 -15.76
CA TYR A 147 -11.53 -0.97 -14.80
C TYR A 147 -12.92 -1.36 -14.28
N ALA A 148 -14.03 -0.83 -14.80
CA ALA A 148 -15.37 -1.19 -14.34
C ALA A 148 -15.57 -2.72 -14.31
N GLY A 149 -15.97 -3.24 -13.14
CA GLY A 149 -16.22 -4.66 -12.89
C GLY A 149 -14.98 -5.57 -12.92
N ASP A 150 -13.77 -5.02 -13.00
CA ASP A 150 -12.54 -5.80 -13.05
C ASP A 150 -12.29 -6.52 -11.69
N PRO A 151 -12.23 -7.86 -11.67
CA PRO A 151 -12.09 -8.61 -10.42
C PRO A 151 -10.69 -8.55 -9.82
N HIS A 152 -9.70 -7.98 -10.52
CA HIS A 152 -8.31 -7.86 -10.09
C HIS A 152 -7.87 -6.40 -10.02
N ALA A 153 -8.82 -5.46 -9.85
CA ALA A 153 -8.55 -4.06 -9.63
C ALA A 153 -9.31 -3.53 -8.42
N TYR A 154 -8.72 -2.57 -7.71
CA TYR A 154 -9.40 -1.83 -6.65
C TYR A 154 -8.78 -0.44 -6.49
N TYR A 155 -9.53 0.48 -5.87
CA TYR A 155 -9.03 1.81 -5.59
C TYR A 155 -8.24 1.88 -4.28
N LEU A 156 -7.06 2.47 -4.34
CA LEU A 156 -6.32 3.00 -3.19
C LEU A 156 -6.78 4.45 -3.00
N TYR A 157 -7.79 4.66 -2.15
CA TYR A 157 -8.33 5.98 -1.88
C TYR A 157 -7.52 6.68 -0.78
N THR A 158 -6.73 7.67 -1.17
CA THR A 158 -5.97 8.53 -0.27
C THR A 158 -6.84 9.69 0.20
N ILE A 159 -7.26 9.63 1.47
CA ILE A 159 -8.03 10.69 2.12
C ILE A 159 -7.08 11.81 2.54
N THR A 160 -7.51 13.05 2.35
CA THR A 160 -6.84 14.26 2.82
C THR A 160 -7.69 14.99 3.87
N PRO A 161 -7.12 15.89 4.69
CA PRO A 161 -7.90 16.69 5.65
C PRO A 161 -9.09 17.43 4.99
N LYS A 162 -8.90 17.93 3.76
CA LYS A 162 -9.92 18.66 2.99
C LYS A 162 -11.11 17.80 2.51
N GLN A 163 -11.05 16.50 2.77
CA GLN A 163 -12.05 15.51 2.32
C GLN A 163 -12.85 14.88 3.45
N LEU A 164 -12.62 15.31 4.69
CA LEU A 164 -13.48 14.96 5.80
C LEU A 164 -14.95 15.21 5.47
N GLY A 165 -15.80 14.21 5.74
CA GLY A 165 -17.22 14.22 5.44
C GLY A 165 -17.61 13.89 4.01
N LYS A 166 -16.66 13.56 3.12
CA LYS A 166 -16.92 13.27 1.69
C LYS A 166 -16.67 11.82 1.29
N THR A 167 -16.16 10.97 2.19
CA THR A 167 -15.70 9.60 1.89
C THR A 167 -16.84 8.72 1.36
N GLU A 168 -18.05 8.82 1.91
CA GLU A 168 -19.19 8.00 1.48
C GLU A 168 -19.55 8.20 0.01
N LYS A 169 -19.53 9.45 -0.47
CA LYS A 169 -19.87 9.77 -1.85
C LYS A 169 -18.90 9.11 -2.83
N ILE A 170 -17.62 9.05 -2.47
CA ILE A 170 -16.59 8.39 -3.27
C ILE A 170 -16.78 6.87 -3.23
N ILE A 171 -17.06 6.29 -2.06
CA ILE A 171 -17.31 4.85 -1.93
C ILE A 171 -18.52 4.41 -2.74
N LYS A 172 -19.62 5.16 -2.74
CA LYS A 172 -20.79 4.88 -3.60
C LYS A 172 -20.44 4.88 -5.09
N LYS A 173 -19.60 5.82 -5.53
CA LYS A 173 -19.13 5.87 -6.93
C LYS A 173 -18.29 4.63 -7.28
N ILE A 174 -17.40 4.21 -6.37
CA ILE A 174 -16.55 3.02 -6.56
C ILE A 174 -17.39 1.75 -6.58
N GLU A 175 -18.34 1.61 -5.65
CA GLU A 175 -19.30 0.51 -5.62
C GLU A 175 -20.13 0.44 -6.91
N GLY A 176 -20.59 1.60 -7.40
CA GLY A 176 -21.38 1.69 -8.63
C GLY A 176 -20.66 1.22 -9.89
N VAL A 177 -19.32 1.20 -9.90
CA VAL A 177 -18.52 0.63 -10.99
C VAL A 177 -18.02 -0.79 -10.70
N GLY A 178 -18.50 -1.40 -9.63
CA GLY A 178 -18.24 -2.80 -9.28
C GLY A 178 -16.84 -3.07 -8.73
N LEU A 179 -16.15 -2.05 -8.22
CA LEU A 179 -14.79 -2.17 -7.69
C LEU A 179 -14.74 -2.12 -6.16
N LYS A 180 -13.65 -2.63 -5.59
CA LYS A 180 -13.36 -2.49 -4.16
C LYS A 180 -12.57 -1.22 -3.87
N VAL A 181 -12.45 -0.87 -2.59
CA VAL A 181 -11.65 0.27 -2.13
C VAL A 181 -10.92 -0.05 -0.83
N HIS A 182 -9.68 0.42 -0.73
CA HIS A 182 -8.92 0.51 0.49
C HIS A 182 -8.63 1.97 0.80
N MET A 183 -8.93 2.40 2.03
CA MET A 183 -8.73 3.78 2.47
C MET A 183 -7.35 3.94 3.10
N GLN A 184 -6.66 5.00 2.71
CA GLN A 184 -5.36 5.40 3.23
C GLN A 184 -5.39 6.89 3.55
N LEU A 185 -4.39 7.39 4.29
CA LEU A 185 -4.28 8.81 4.58
C LEU A 185 -3.12 9.42 3.81
N LEU A 186 -3.28 10.66 3.37
CA LEU A 186 -2.17 11.44 2.84
C LEU A 186 -1.16 11.72 3.94
N SER A 187 0.12 11.62 3.57
CA SER A 187 1.25 12.07 4.37
C SER A 187 1.89 13.26 3.66
N ASN A 188 1.86 14.44 4.27
CA ASN A 188 2.25 15.69 3.61
C ASN A 188 3.77 15.90 3.59
N ASP A 189 4.46 15.37 2.57
CA ASP A 189 5.93 15.56 2.39
C ASP A 189 6.33 16.95 1.94
N GLU A 190 5.47 17.62 1.18
CA GLU A 190 5.81 18.88 0.50
C GLU A 190 5.49 20.11 1.36
N ALA A 191 5.07 19.90 2.62
CA ALA A 191 4.45 20.95 3.44
C ALA A 191 3.35 21.70 2.66
N VAL A 192 2.59 20.99 1.82
CA VAL A 192 1.50 21.58 1.04
C VAL A 192 0.46 22.13 2.01
N ASP A 193 0.11 23.39 1.85
CA ASP A 193 -0.81 24.05 2.77
C ASP A 193 -2.20 23.39 2.80
N GLY A 194 -2.68 23.15 4.03
CA GLY A 194 -3.94 22.48 4.32
C GLY A 194 -3.99 20.96 4.06
N PHE A 195 -2.83 20.29 3.96
CA PHE A 195 -2.74 18.84 3.82
C PHE A 195 -2.11 18.12 5.03
N SER A 196 -1.83 18.87 6.09
CA SER A 196 -1.39 18.34 7.39
C SER A 196 -2.59 18.07 8.28
N TRP A 197 -2.59 16.92 8.95
CA TRP A 197 -3.68 16.51 9.85
C TRP A 197 -3.56 17.14 11.24
N THR A 198 -4.66 17.62 11.80
CA THR A 198 -4.76 17.91 13.24
C THR A 198 -5.18 16.66 14.04
N PRO A 199 -4.95 16.62 15.37
CA PRO A 199 -5.44 15.53 16.22
C PRO A 199 -6.96 15.32 16.13
N GLU A 200 -7.75 16.40 16.06
CA GLU A 200 -9.21 16.35 15.95
C GLU A 200 -9.65 15.77 14.62
N GLU A 201 -8.98 16.16 13.53
CA GLU A 201 -9.22 15.63 12.18
C GLU A 201 -8.89 14.13 12.10
N LEU A 202 -7.84 13.67 12.80
CA LEU A 202 -7.50 12.24 12.86
C LEU A 202 -8.56 11.41 13.60
N VAL A 203 -9.16 11.98 14.65
CA VAL A 203 -10.30 11.35 15.33
C VAL A 203 -11.53 11.30 14.42
N ALA A 204 -11.82 12.40 13.72
CA ALA A 204 -12.95 12.49 12.80
C ALA A 204 -12.81 11.52 11.62
N VAL A 205 -11.65 11.48 10.95
CA VAL A 205 -11.42 10.57 9.81
C VAL A 205 -11.47 9.12 10.26
N ARG A 206 -11.00 8.78 11.48
CA ARG A 206 -11.14 7.40 12.00
C ARG A 206 -12.60 6.99 12.10
N ALA A 207 -13.44 7.85 12.68
CA ALA A 207 -14.86 7.58 12.81
C ALA A 207 -15.54 7.43 11.44
N GLU A 208 -15.15 8.26 10.47
CA GLU A 208 -15.65 8.16 9.09
C GLU A 208 -15.20 6.86 8.41
N MET A 209 -13.92 6.48 8.51
CA MET A 209 -13.41 5.22 7.99
C MET A 209 -14.12 4.00 8.61
N ASP A 210 -14.36 4.01 9.92
CA ASP A 210 -15.11 2.95 10.61
C ASP A 210 -16.56 2.86 10.12
N ALA A 211 -17.25 4.00 10.01
CA ALA A 211 -18.62 4.06 9.48
C ALA A 211 -18.70 3.54 8.04
N MET A 212 -17.70 3.82 7.21
CA MET A 212 -17.64 3.33 5.84
C MET A 212 -17.42 1.82 5.75
N LEU A 213 -16.57 1.26 6.62
CA LEU A 213 -16.39 -0.19 6.72
C LEU A 213 -17.69 -0.90 7.16
N GLU A 214 -18.44 -0.30 8.08
CA GLU A 214 -19.72 -0.84 8.55
C GLU A 214 -20.84 -0.75 7.51
N ALA A 215 -20.94 0.37 6.80
CA ALA A 215 -21.98 0.60 5.79
C ALA A 215 -21.71 -0.14 4.47
N TYR A 216 -20.44 -0.32 4.10
CA TYR A 216 -20.02 -0.90 2.82
C TYR A 216 -19.04 -2.07 2.99
N PRO A 217 -19.34 -3.10 3.81
CA PRO A 217 -18.38 -4.16 4.15
C PRO A 217 -18.02 -5.06 2.95
N ARG A 218 -18.82 -5.03 1.87
CA ARG A 218 -18.53 -5.74 0.63
C ARG A 218 -17.62 -4.95 -0.30
N THR A 219 -17.50 -3.63 -0.13
CA THR A 219 -16.79 -2.73 -1.03
C THR A 219 -15.48 -2.26 -0.39
N VAL A 220 -15.50 -1.96 0.90
CA VAL A 220 -14.35 -1.50 1.68
C VAL A 220 -13.54 -2.68 2.20
N ILE A 221 -12.28 -2.78 1.78
CA ILE A 221 -11.30 -3.75 2.28
C ILE A 221 -10.43 -3.06 3.33
N SER A 222 -10.81 -3.23 4.61
CA SER A 222 -10.09 -2.62 5.72
C SER A 222 -10.31 -3.36 7.05
N SER A 223 -9.70 -2.85 8.13
CA SER A 223 -9.94 -3.24 9.52
C SER A 223 -9.99 -2.00 10.41
N LYS A 224 -10.88 -2.00 11.42
CA LYS A 224 -10.94 -0.94 12.43
C LYS A 224 -9.64 -0.80 13.21
N TYR A 225 -8.92 -1.90 13.43
CA TYR A 225 -7.62 -1.85 14.08
C TYR A 225 -6.59 -1.10 13.24
N TYR A 226 -6.58 -1.32 11.93
CA TYR A 226 -5.76 -0.53 11.00
C TYR A 226 -6.13 0.96 11.05
N HIS A 227 -7.43 1.30 11.00
CA HIS A 227 -7.89 2.69 11.12
C HIS A 227 -7.42 3.36 12.41
N LYS A 228 -7.46 2.64 13.54
CA LYS A 228 -6.94 3.10 14.82
C LYS A 228 -5.43 3.36 14.74
N VAL A 229 -4.65 2.38 14.25
CA VAL A 229 -3.18 2.48 14.21
C VAL A 229 -2.71 3.61 13.31
N ILE A 230 -3.26 3.76 12.10
CA ILE A 230 -2.84 4.80 11.15
C ILE A 230 -3.24 6.21 11.65
N THR A 231 -4.43 6.38 12.23
CA THR A 231 -4.87 7.71 12.68
C THR A 231 -4.15 8.15 13.95
N THR A 232 -4.00 7.27 14.95
CA THR A 232 -3.29 7.61 16.19
C THR A 232 -1.78 7.63 16.05
N GLY A 233 -1.23 6.90 15.07
CA GLY A 233 0.21 6.63 15.01
C GLY A 233 0.69 5.82 16.21
N GLN A 234 -0.18 5.00 16.82
CA GLN A 234 0.17 4.18 17.99
C GLN A 234 -0.26 2.73 17.81
N MET A 235 0.60 1.81 18.25
CA MET A 235 0.33 0.38 18.29
C MET A 235 0.81 -0.21 19.61
N LEU A 236 -0.13 -0.78 20.39
CA LEU A 236 0.14 -1.38 21.70
C LEU A 236 0.91 -0.41 22.65
N GLY A 237 0.51 0.86 22.67
CA GLY A 237 1.13 1.91 23.49
C GLY A 237 2.46 2.46 22.96
N ARG A 238 2.95 1.98 21.81
CA ARG A 238 4.18 2.48 21.19
C ARG A 238 3.87 3.47 20.07
N PRO A 239 4.58 4.60 19.95
CA PRO A 239 4.40 5.54 18.84
C PRO A 239 5.08 5.01 17.57
N PHE A 240 4.50 5.27 16.41
CA PHE A 240 5.13 5.04 15.12
C PHE A 240 6.25 6.05 14.89
N GLY A 241 7.29 5.65 14.15
CA GLY A 241 8.40 6.52 13.83
C GLY A 241 9.57 5.76 13.22
N TRP A 242 10.70 6.46 13.04
CA TRP A 242 11.90 5.90 12.44
C TRP A 242 12.38 4.63 13.16
N MET A 243 12.26 4.56 14.49
CA MET A 243 12.71 3.40 15.26
C MET A 243 11.72 2.22 15.28
N GLU A 244 10.54 2.37 14.67
CA GLU A 244 9.50 1.33 14.61
C GLU A 244 9.17 0.89 13.18
N CYS A 245 9.46 1.73 12.18
CA CYS A 245 9.07 1.49 10.79
C CYS A 245 9.73 0.21 10.22
N PRO A 246 8.94 -0.78 9.76
CA PRO A 246 9.48 -2.04 9.22
C PRO A 246 9.84 -1.98 7.73
N SER A 247 9.44 -0.91 7.03
CA SER A 247 9.51 -0.76 5.57
C SER A 247 10.70 0.13 5.13
N VAL A 248 11.86 -0.09 5.73
CA VAL A 248 13.14 0.56 5.39
C VAL A 248 14.01 -0.44 4.63
N THR A 249 14.65 0.00 3.56
CA THR A 249 15.53 -0.85 2.73
C THR A 249 16.61 -1.51 3.60
N ASP A 250 16.68 -2.83 3.52
CA ASP A 250 17.49 -3.66 4.42
C ASP A 250 19.00 -3.38 4.29
N THR A 251 19.50 -3.24 3.06
CA THR A 251 20.92 -3.07 2.75
C THR A 251 21.53 -1.78 3.27
N ILE A 252 20.71 -0.78 3.60
CA ILE A 252 21.17 0.53 4.08
C ILE A 252 20.64 0.87 5.47
N ASP A 253 19.89 -0.03 6.12
CA ASP A 253 19.35 0.22 7.46
C ASP A 253 20.41 -0.01 8.55
N LYS A 254 20.83 1.09 9.16
CA LYS A 254 21.86 1.13 10.22
C LYS A 254 21.29 1.34 11.62
N ARG A 255 19.97 1.19 11.84
CA ARG A 255 19.33 1.42 13.14
C ARG A 255 19.82 0.43 14.20
N VAL A 256 20.03 0.92 15.43
CA VAL A 256 20.42 0.12 16.60
C VAL A 256 19.57 0.54 17.81
N PRO A 257 18.83 -0.39 18.46
CA PRO A 257 18.56 -1.75 18.00
C PRO A 257 17.72 -1.76 16.71
N GLN A 258 17.82 -2.84 15.93
CA GLN A 258 16.97 -3.00 14.75
C GLN A 258 15.52 -3.31 15.14
N PRO A 259 14.51 -2.63 14.55
CA PRO A 259 13.12 -2.98 14.78
C PRO A 259 12.74 -4.31 14.11
N LYS A 260 11.54 -4.80 14.44
CA LYS A 260 10.91 -5.84 13.62
C LYS A 260 10.65 -5.26 12.23
N ARG A 261 10.97 -6.04 11.18
CA ARG A 261 10.97 -5.55 9.80
C ARG A 261 10.45 -6.56 8.80
N LEU A 262 10.09 -6.07 7.62
CA LEU A 262 9.78 -6.91 6.48
C LEU A 262 11.04 -7.68 6.07
N THR A 263 10.92 -9.00 5.94
CA THR A 263 12.06 -9.86 5.61
C THR A 263 12.56 -9.55 4.22
N ASN A 264 13.87 -9.26 4.09
CA ASN A 264 14.54 -8.98 2.84
C ASN A 264 13.87 -7.83 2.05
N PHE A 265 13.30 -6.83 2.72
CA PHE A 265 12.67 -5.72 2.02
C PHE A 265 13.71 -4.76 1.44
N ILE A 266 13.58 -4.46 0.15
CA ILE A 266 14.32 -3.42 -0.57
C ILE A 266 13.33 -2.66 -1.44
N ARG A 267 13.43 -1.32 -1.46
CA ARG A 267 12.82 -0.49 -2.50
C ARG A 267 13.88 -0.12 -3.53
N TRP A 268 13.74 -0.63 -4.76
CA TRP A 268 14.67 -0.43 -5.86
C TRP A 268 14.24 0.71 -6.77
N ALA A 269 15.21 1.48 -7.24
CA ALA A 269 15.05 2.39 -8.36
C ALA A 269 15.00 1.62 -9.69
N SER A 270 14.70 2.34 -10.77
CA SER A 270 14.49 1.75 -12.09
C SER A 270 15.76 1.37 -12.86
N ASP A 271 16.94 1.55 -12.28
CA ASP A 271 18.25 1.17 -12.84
C ASP A 271 18.75 -0.23 -12.42
N LEU A 272 17.94 -0.94 -11.61
CA LEU A 272 18.22 -2.28 -11.07
C LEU A 272 19.40 -2.33 -10.07
N GLN A 273 19.85 -1.19 -9.56
CA GLN A 273 21.04 -1.09 -8.70
C GLN A 273 20.86 -0.12 -7.54
N THR A 274 20.30 1.06 -7.82
CA THR A 274 20.05 2.10 -6.82
C THR A 274 18.88 1.70 -5.94
N VAL A 275 18.98 2.03 -4.67
CA VAL A 275 17.94 1.75 -3.67
C VAL A 275 17.47 3.04 -3.01
N HIS A 276 16.18 3.08 -2.69
CA HIS A 276 15.56 4.18 -1.96
C HIS A 276 15.52 3.87 -0.46
N ARG A 277 15.43 4.91 0.39
CA ARG A 277 15.40 4.74 1.85
C ARG A 277 14.28 3.85 2.37
N CYS A 278 13.05 4.09 1.94
CA CYS A 278 11.87 3.41 2.47
C CYS A 278 10.79 3.23 1.40
N CYS A 279 9.67 2.60 1.76
CA CYS A 279 8.53 2.36 0.85
C CYS A 279 7.92 3.61 0.17
N THR A 280 8.21 4.82 0.65
CA THR A 280 7.69 6.07 0.05
C THR A 280 8.82 7.05 -0.24
N SER A 281 9.05 8.05 0.61
CA SER A 281 9.93 9.19 0.35
C SER A 281 11.27 9.10 1.09
N GLU A 282 12.32 9.57 0.42
CA GLU A 282 13.65 9.79 0.98
C GLU A 282 13.64 10.84 2.10
N THR A 283 12.86 11.91 1.94
CA THR A 283 12.81 13.08 2.82
C THR A 283 11.71 13.01 3.88
N ARG A 284 10.90 11.95 3.88
CA ARG A 284 9.78 11.73 4.81
C ARG A 284 10.17 11.95 6.27
N ASP A 285 9.43 12.82 6.96
CA ASP A 285 9.39 12.83 8.42
C ASP A 285 8.64 11.59 8.91
N CYS A 286 9.37 10.71 9.59
CA CYS A 286 8.84 9.45 10.06
C CYS A 286 7.85 9.61 11.22
N ALA A 287 7.91 10.71 11.99
CA ALA A 287 7.02 10.94 13.12
C ALA A 287 5.59 11.29 12.68
N THR A 288 5.44 11.85 11.49
CA THR A 288 4.16 12.28 10.90
C THR A 288 3.72 11.42 9.73
N CYS A 289 4.51 10.39 9.38
CA CYS A 289 4.17 9.44 8.32
C CYS A 289 2.81 8.77 8.62
N LYS A 290 1.95 8.72 7.61
CA LYS A 290 0.65 8.05 7.58
C LYS A 290 0.55 7.09 6.38
N ASP A 291 1.68 6.60 5.88
CA ASP A 291 1.67 5.64 4.78
C ASP A 291 1.00 4.33 5.20
N GLY A 292 0.01 3.90 4.40
CA GLY A 292 -0.79 2.72 4.71
C GLY A 292 0.02 1.43 4.70
N ALA A 293 0.96 1.28 3.77
CA ALA A 293 1.79 0.09 3.68
C ALA A 293 2.73 0.00 4.90
N ALA A 294 3.31 1.12 5.34
CA ALA A 294 4.16 1.18 6.52
C ALA A 294 3.43 0.84 7.84
N HIS A 295 2.20 1.32 8.03
CA HIS A 295 1.42 1.03 9.24
C HIS A 295 0.88 -0.40 9.24
N MET A 296 0.39 -0.89 8.10
CA MET A 296 -0.08 -2.27 7.96
C MET A 296 1.07 -3.26 8.20
N SER A 297 2.25 -3.04 7.60
CA SER A 297 3.40 -3.89 7.83
C SER A 297 3.89 -3.83 9.27
N TRP A 298 3.76 -2.68 9.95
CA TRP A 298 4.14 -2.54 11.37
C TRP A 298 3.33 -3.48 12.27
N VAL A 299 2.02 -3.58 12.03
CA VAL A 299 1.17 -4.57 12.70
C VAL A 299 1.62 -5.99 12.34
N MET A 300 1.77 -6.30 11.05
CA MET A 300 2.05 -7.65 10.56
C MET A 300 3.35 -8.24 11.15
N VAL A 301 4.45 -7.47 11.20
CA VAL A 301 5.74 -7.96 11.70
C VAL A 301 5.79 -8.10 13.23
N ASN A 302 4.78 -7.57 13.95
CA ASN A 302 4.70 -7.55 15.41
C ASN A 302 3.70 -8.59 15.97
N LYS A 303 3.48 -9.74 15.31
CA LYS A 303 2.57 -10.80 15.79
C LYS A 303 2.74 -11.17 17.26
N ARG A 304 3.99 -11.39 17.71
CA ARG A 304 4.27 -11.81 19.09
C ARG A 304 3.83 -10.77 20.12
N ALA A 305 3.89 -9.48 19.78
CA ALA A 305 3.42 -8.42 20.66
C ALA A 305 1.90 -8.45 20.83
N HIS A 306 1.17 -8.88 19.79
CA HIS A 306 -0.29 -9.04 19.79
C HIS A 306 -0.77 -10.35 20.44
N MET A 307 0.12 -11.20 20.95
CA MET A 307 -0.26 -12.45 21.62
C MET A 307 -0.49 -12.26 23.14
N GLN A 308 -0.74 -11.03 23.62
CA GLN A 308 -1.03 -10.79 25.04
C GLN A 308 -2.51 -10.99 25.36
N SER A 309 -3.42 -10.88 24.41
CA SER A 309 -4.84 -11.20 24.62
C SER A 309 -5.46 -11.79 23.36
N THR A 310 -6.65 -12.37 23.50
CA THR A 310 -7.46 -12.84 22.36
C THR A 310 -7.77 -11.67 21.42
N GLU A 311 -8.22 -10.54 21.96
CA GLU A 311 -8.58 -9.34 21.18
C GLU A 311 -7.39 -8.80 20.37
N GLU A 312 -6.21 -8.70 20.98
CA GLU A 312 -5.01 -8.23 20.26
C GLU A 312 -4.60 -9.18 19.12
N LEU A 313 -4.72 -10.49 19.33
CA LEU A 313 -4.40 -11.46 18.29
C LEU A 313 -5.43 -11.43 17.16
N GLN A 314 -6.71 -11.23 17.47
CA GLN A 314 -7.77 -11.03 16.48
C GLN A 314 -7.52 -9.77 15.65
N ASN A 315 -7.16 -8.66 16.29
CA ASN A 315 -6.73 -7.42 15.63
C ASN A 315 -5.57 -7.65 14.64
N TRP A 316 -4.57 -8.43 15.05
CA TRP A 316 -3.47 -8.81 14.15
C TRP A 316 -3.94 -9.66 12.96
N ILE A 317 -4.83 -10.64 13.19
CA ILE A 317 -5.40 -11.49 12.14
C ILE A 317 -6.14 -10.65 11.11
N GLU A 318 -6.99 -9.73 11.56
CA GLU A 318 -7.78 -8.88 10.65
C GLU A 318 -6.91 -7.99 9.76
N VAL A 319 -5.85 -7.38 10.31
CA VAL A 319 -4.94 -6.55 9.51
C VAL A 319 -4.14 -7.40 8.52
N TYR A 320 -3.75 -8.61 8.90
CA TYR A 320 -3.06 -9.51 7.98
C TYR A 320 -4.01 -10.05 6.90
N GLU A 321 -5.26 -10.37 7.23
CA GLU A 321 -6.29 -10.73 6.24
C GLU A 321 -6.59 -9.57 5.29
N MET A 322 -6.68 -8.34 5.81
CA MET A 322 -6.78 -7.12 5.00
C MET A 322 -5.62 -7.06 3.99
N PHE A 323 -4.37 -7.21 4.43
CA PHE A 323 -3.21 -7.29 3.51
C PHE A 323 -3.42 -8.41 2.48
N ALA A 324 -3.71 -9.63 2.92
CA ALA A 324 -3.86 -10.78 2.04
C ALA A 324 -4.96 -10.60 0.99
N LYS A 325 -6.05 -9.89 1.33
CA LYS A 325 -7.14 -9.52 0.42
C LYS A 325 -6.71 -8.47 -0.62
N LEU A 326 -5.96 -7.46 -0.21
CA LEU A 326 -5.47 -6.41 -1.12
C LEU A 326 -4.59 -6.97 -2.24
N TYR A 327 -3.84 -8.04 -1.96
CA TYR A 327 -3.01 -8.74 -2.93
C TYR A 327 -3.65 -10.05 -3.45
N GLN A 328 -4.92 -10.30 -3.14
CA GLN A 328 -5.68 -11.51 -3.49
C GLN A 328 -4.99 -12.86 -3.19
N PHE A 329 -4.17 -12.92 -2.15
CA PHE A 329 -3.73 -14.19 -1.56
C PHE A 329 -4.86 -14.97 -0.90
N ILE A 330 -5.93 -14.26 -0.52
CA ILE A 330 -7.22 -14.80 -0.11
C ILE A 330 -8.36 -14.02 -0.80
N PRO A 331 -9.56 -14.60 -0.95
CA PRO A 331 -10.71 -13.88 -1.52
C PRO A 331 -11.10 -12.63 -0.70
N TRP A 332 -11.63 -11.61 -1.38
CA TRP A 332 -12.14 -10.38 -0.78
C TRP A 332 -13.25 -10.59 0.25
#